data_AF-A0A317Z721-F1
#
_entry.id   AF-A0A317Z721-F1
#
_cell.length_a   1.000
_cell.length_b   1.000
_cell.length_c   1.000
_cell.angle_alpha   90.00
_cell.angle_beta   90.00
_cell.angle_gamma   90.00
#
_symmetry.space_group_name_H-M   'P 1'
#
loop_
_entity.id
_entity.type
_entity.pdbx_description
1 polymer ?
#
loop_
_entity_poly.entity_id
_entity_poly.type
_entity_poly.pdbx_seq_one_letter_code
_entity_poly.pdbx_strand_id
1 'polypeptide(L)'
;MIKKYKKRDGSTAYMFVAYLGTDPITGKQKRTTRRGFKTERDAKIAEARLQAEVDKNGFLNNDITTFEEVYKLWLEQYENTVRESTYQ
;
A
#
# COMPACT_ATOMS: atom_id res chain seq x y z
N MET A 1 -2.52 0.99 17.82
CA MET A 1 -3.59 1.42 18.76
C MET A 1 -4.88 1.62 17.99
N ILE A 2 -5.91 0.85 18.36
CA ILE A 2 -7.23 0.90 17.74
C ILE A 2 -8.03 2.04 18.38
N LYS A 3 -8.62 2.89 17.56
CA LYS A 3 -9.49 4.00 17.95
C LYS A 3 -10.91 3.74 17.46
N LYS A 4 -11.89 4.01 18.32
CA LYS A 4 -13.31 4.01 17.98
C LYS A 4 -13.72 5.38 17.47
N TYR A 5 -14.50 5.43 16.38
CA TYR A 5 -15.09 6.66 15.85
C TYR A 5 -16.53 6.42 15.38
N LYS A 6 -17.30 7.49 15.28
CA LYS A 6 -18.65 7.44 14.71
C LYS A 6 -18.61 7.86 13.25
N LYS A 7 -19.28 7.08 12.39
CA LYS A 7 -19.53 7.47 11.01
C LYS A 7 -20.61 8.56 10.96
N ARG A 8 -20.71 9.27 9.84
CA ARG A 8 -21.78 10.25 9.57
C ARG A 8 -23.18 9.64 9.71
N ASP A 9 -23.28 8.35 9.44
CA ASP A 9 -24.47 7.51 9.56
C ASP A 9 -24.79 7.09 11.03
N GLY A 10 -24.07 7.61 12.02
CA GLY A 10 -24.28 7.28 13.44
C GLY A 10 -23.72 5.92 13.88
N SER A 11 -23.38 5.03 12.94
CA SER A 11 -22.76 3.73 13.22
C SER A 11 -21.36 3.87 13.81
N THR A 12 -21.04 3.00 14.77
CA THR A 12 -19.70 2.90 15.36
C THR A 12 -18.78 2.14 14.42
N ALA A 13 -17.56 2.65 14.22
CA ALA A 13 -16.52 1.95 13.49
C ALA A 13 -15.17 2.10 14.20
N TYR A 14 -14.26 1.20 13.86
CA TYR A 14 -12.92 1.14 14.40
C TYR A 14 -11.90 1.48 13.32
N MET A 15 -10.80 2.10 13.73
CA MET A 15 -9.67 2.44 12.89
C MET A 15 -8.37 2.21 13.66
N PHE A 16 -7.27 2.03 12.95
CA PHE A 16 -5.94 2.03 13.55
C PHE A 16 -4.96 2.76 12.64
N VAL A 17 -3.91 3.29 13.27
CA VAL A 17 -2.77 3.90 12.57
C VAL A 17 -1.55 3.07 12.91
N ALA A 18 -0.97 2.43 11.89
CA ALA A 18 0.27 1.69 12.02
C ALA A 18 1.43 2.53 11.50
N TYR A 19 2.51 2.57 12.26
CA TYR A 19 3.77 3.16 11.83
C TYR A 19 4.53 2.13 11.02
N LEU A 20 4.76 2.45 9.75
CA LEU A 20 5.49 1.62 8.81
C LEU A 20 6.89 2.20 8.63
N GLY A 21 7.57 2.59 9.72
CA GLY A 21 8.93 3.15 9.72
C GLY A 21 9.15 4.44 8.90
N THR A 22 10.40 4.69 8.54
CA THR A 22 10.84 5.90 7.85
C THR A 22 11.39 5.53 6.49
N ASP A 23 10.95 6.24 5.46
CA ASP A 23 11.49 6.10 4.12
C ASP A 23 12.96 6.57 4.11
N PRO A 24 13.92 5.70 3.72
CA PRO A 24 15.34 6.02 3.77
C PRO A 24 15.76 7.07 2.72
N ILE A 25 14.98 7.26 1.66
CA ILE A 25 15.27 8.18 0.56
C ILE A 25 14.70 9.57 0.89
N THR A 26 13.45 9.63 1.36
CA THR A 26 12.77 10.91 1.62
C THR A 26 12.90 11.39 3.06
N GLY A 27 13.34 10.53 3.97
CA GLY A 27 13.41 10.79 5.42
C GLY A 27 12.05 10.95 6.09
N LYS A 28 10.94 10.75 5.36
CA LYS A 28 9.58 10.94 5.87
C LYS A 28 9.06 9.66 6.53
N GLN A 29 8.36 9.85 7.64
CA GLN A 29 7.67 8.77 8.34
C GLN A 29 6.52 8.24 7.49
N LYS A 30 6.57 6.95 7.13
CA LYS A 30 5.46 6.27 6.45
C LYS A 30 4.50 5.74 7.50
N ARG A 31 3.23 6.16 7.39
CA ARG A 31 2.14 5.71 8.28
C ARG A 31 0.96 5.28 7.43
N THR A 32 0.39 4.13 7.75
CA THR A 32 -0.84 3.67 7.11
C THR A 32 -1.97 3.71 8.10
N THR A 33 -3.08 4.32 7.67
CA THR A 33 -4.32 4.37 8.44
C THR A 33 -5.33 3.44 7.78
N ARG A 34 -5.76 2.39 8.49
CA ARG A 34 -6.89 1.54 8.05
C ARG A 34 -8.11 1.85 8.90
N ARG A 35 -9.26 2.03 8.27
CA ARG A 35 -10.52 2.49 8.89
C ARG A 35 -11.72 1.75 8.34
N GLY A 36 -12.83 1.78 9.07
CA GLY A 36 -14.12 1.26 8.61
C GLY A 36 -14.48 -0.13 9.14
N PHE A 37 -13.70 -0.65 10.09
CA PHE A 37 -13.98 -1.94 10.72
C PHE A 37 -15.26 -1.86 11.57
N LYS A 38 -16.12 -2.88 11.45
CA LYS A 38 -17.36 -2.97 12.23
C LYS A 38 -17.09 -3.36 13.68
N THR A 39 -16.09 -4.20 13.91
CA THR A 39 -15.71 -4.68 15.24
C THR A 39 -14.25 -4.35 15.56
N GLU A 40 -13.93 -4.28 16.86
CA GLU A 40 -12.55 -4.13 17.32
C GLU A 40 -11.70 -5.35 16.96
N ARG A 41 -12.31 -6.55 16.98
CA ARG A 41 -11.64 -7.80 16.61
C ARG A 41 -11.18 -7.79 15.15
N ASP A 42 -12.02 -7.29 14.23
CA ASP A 42 -11.64 -7.16 12.81
C ASP A 42 -10.48 -6.19 12.63
N ALA A 43 -10.49 -5.06 13.37
CA ALA A 43 -9.40 -4.10 13.36
C ALA A 43 -8.10 -4.72 13.88
N LYS A 44 -8.17 -5.53 14.94
CA LYS A 44 -7.00 -6.23 15.51
C LYS A 44 -6.44 -7.29 14.57
N ILE A 45 -7.29 -8.05 13.89
CA ILE A 45 -6.87 -9.02 12.87
C ILE A 45 -6.19 -8.30 11.71
N ALA A 46 -6.75 -7.18 11.26
CA ALA A 46 -6.16 -6.38 10.20
C ALA A 46 -4.83 -5.72 10.59
N GLU A 47 -4.67 -5.30 11.85
CA GLU A 47 -3.40 -4.81 12.41
C GLU A 47 -2.35 -5.92 12.42
N ALA A 48 -2.71 -7.12 12.90
CA ALA A 48 -1.80 -8.27 12.91
C ALA A 48 -1.39 -8.72 11.49
N ARG A 49 -2.33 -8.73 10.54
CA ARG A 49 -2.03 -9.02 9.13
C ARG A 49 -1.09 -7.99 8.52
N LEU A 50 -1.33 -6.70 8.80
CA LEU A 50 -0.46 -5.64 8.30
C LEU A 50 0.96 -5.78 8.86
N GLN A 51 1.10 -6.10 10.15
CA GLN A 51 2.41 -6.34 10.74
C GLN A 51 3.12 -7.53 10.07
N ALA A 52 2.42 -8.65 9.89
CA ALA A 52 2.98 -9.81 9.21
C ALA A 52 3.35 -9.54 7.74
N GLU A 53 2.57 -8.73 7.03
CA GLU A 53 2.89 -8.29 5.66
C GLU A 53 4.18 -7.45 5.63
N VAL A 54 4.33 -6.52 6.59
CA VAL A 54 5.53 -5.67 6.71
C VAL A 54 6.76 -6.50 7.09
N ASP A 55 6.60 -7.45 8.00
CA ASP A 55 7.70 -8.34 8.41
C ASP A 55 8.15 -9.25 7.26
N LYS A 56 7.20 -9.72 6.42
CA LYS A 56 7.48 -10.65 5.34
C LYS A 56 7.97 -9.99 4.05
N ASN A 57 7.32 -8.92 3.61
CA ASN A 57 7.59 -8.26 2.33
C ASN A 57 8.39 -6.97 2.50
N GLY A 58 8.74 -6.60 3.72
CA GLY A 58 9.32 -5.30 4.02
C GLY A 58 8.30 -4.17 3.91
N PHE A 59 8.82 -2.96 3.92
CA PHE A 59 8.04 -1.77 3.63
C PHE A 59 7.53 -1.93 2.20
N LEU A 60 6.22 -1.84 2.00
CA LEU A 60 5.60 -1.78 0.67
C LEU A 60 6.10 -0.50 -0.02
N ASN A 61 7.31 -0.57 -0.56
CA ASN A 61 7.84 0.33 -1.56
C ASN A 61 7.07 0.00 -2.82
N ASN A 62 5.86 0.56 -2.94
CA ASN A 62 5.28 0.80 -4.25
C ASN A 62 6.08 1.94 -4.89
N ASP A 63 7.37 1.70 -5.14
CA ASP A 63 8.24 2.55 -5.95
C ASP A 63 8.03 2.16 -7.42
N ILE A 64 6.76 2.21 -7.87
CA ILE A 64 6.49 2.47 -9.29
C ILE A 64 5.99 3.91 -9.28
N THR A 65 6.94 4.82 -9.09
CA THR A 65 6.65 6.22 -8.77
C THR A 65 6.72 7.11 -9.99
N THR A 66 7.38 6.63 -11.06
CA THR A 66 7.63 7.44 -12.25
C THR A 66 6.97 6.83 -13.49
N PHE A 67 6.45 7.71 -14.36
CA PHE A 67 5.95 7.31 -15.67
C PHE A 67 6.99 6.52 -16.47
N GLU A 68 8.28 6.80 -16.24
CA GLU A 68 9.41 6.12 -16.89
C GLU A 68 9.50 4.63 -16.50
N GLU A 69 9.27 4.27 -15.24
CA GLU A 69 9.27 2.86 -14.80
C GLU A 69 8.11 2.08 -15.42
N VAL A 70 6.93 2.71 -15.49
CA VAL A 70 5.76 2.14 -16.17
C VAL A 70 6.02 1.99 -17.67
N TYR A 71 6.65 2.99 -18.29
CA TYR A 71 7.03 2.97 -19.69
C TYR A 71 8.02 1.83 -19.99
N LYS A 72 9.05 1.64 -19.16
CA LYS A 72 10.03 0.55 -19.35
C LYS A 72 9.39 -0.83 -19.22
N LEU A 73 8.55 -1.04 -18.20
CA LEU A 73 7.78 -2.28 -18.03
C LEU A 73 6.84 -2.54 -19.21
N TRP A 74 6.19 -1.50 -19.74
CA TRP A 74 5.37 -1.61 -20.94
C TRP A 74 6.21 -1.92 -22.18
N LEU A 75 7.39 -1.29 -22.33
CA LEU A 75 8.30 -1.48 -23.46
C LEU A 75 8.84 -2.90 -23.51
N GLU A 76 9.27 -3.47 -22.38
CA GLU A 76 9.73 -4.86 -22.28
C GLU A 76 8.64 -5.85 -22.69
N GLN A 77 7.39 -5.58 -22.33
CA GLN A 77 6.26 -6.40 -22.75
C GLN A 77 5.94 -6.20 -24.24
N TYR A 78 6.06 -4.96 -24.74
CA TYR A 78 5.73 -4.58 -26.11
C TYR A 78 6.74 -5.13 -27.13
N GLU A 79 8.03 -5.14 -26.79
CA GLU A 79 9.12 -5.70 -27.63
C GLU A 79 8.84 -7.16 -28.02
N ASN A 80 8.31 -7.96 -27.09
CA ASN A 80 7.98 -9.36 -27.32
C ASN A 80 6.71 -9.57 -28.19
N THR A 81 5.95 -8.51 -28.48
CA THR A 81 4.68 -8.59 -29.22
C THR A 81 4.74 -8.04 -30.64
N VAL A 82 5.85 -7.40 -31.03
CA VAL A 82 5.99 -6.74 -32.34
C VAL A 82 7.05 -7.45 -33.19
N ARG A 83 6.76 -7.68 -34.46
CA ARG A 83 7.72 -8.22 -35.44
C ARG A 83 8.77 -7.16 -35.81
N GLU A 84 9.98 -7.59 -36.12
CA GLU A 84 11.21 -6.79 -36.34
C GLU A 84 11.09 -5.57 -37.28
N SER A 85 10.04 -5.46 -38.10
CA SER A 85 9.90 -4.40 -39.11
C SER A 85 9.26 -3.10 -38.61
N THR A 86 9.12 -2.87 -37.30
CA THR A 86 8.45 -1.65 -36.77
C THR A 86 9.32 -0.82 -35.83
N TYR A 87 10.53 -1.29 -35.49
CA TYR A 87 11.52 -0.49 -34.77
C TYR A 87 12.52 0.11 -35.76
N GLN A 88 12.14 1.23 -36.37
CA GLN A 88 13.08 2.15 -37.01
C GLN A 88 12.61 3.59 -36.87
#